data_AF-A0A959B3R3-F1
#
_entry.id   AF-A0A959B3R3-F1
#
_cell.length_a   1.000
_cell.length_b   1.000
_cell.length_c   1.000
_cell.angle_alpha   90.00
_cell.angle_beta   90.00
_cell.angle_gamma   90.00
#
_symmetry.space_group_name_H-M   'P 1'
#
loop_
_entity.id
_entity.type
_entity.pdbx_description
1 polymer ?
#
loop_
_entity_poly.entity_id
_entity_poly.type
_entity_poly.pdbx_seq_one_letter_code
_entity_poly.pdbx_strand_id
1 'polypeptide(L)'
;MPTTLLEQNLALSGFYEENPLDFKLIDPDGEELLYIVNNSFPGTTHYLLIENNTDDEVVIKELVKETGSFLADIRPGKDNYHFELRFRPGTLSFGHFGWITVGNADWRIKPWRWDGQAAIDAGIVPGAISLFLLYIDGRERLAIPPLGTFILPIQNVKAGPDGGSRGSRVELHYEMAPLDPVTGKRFMLPQPTDQPVPAGATLHHRQQRLNVLNNQGGRNLPMDASFVSSNTI
;
A
#
# COMPACT_ATOMS: atom_id res chain seq x y z
N MET A 1 -17.15 29.72 13.17
CA MET A 1 -16.88 29.38 14.58
C MET A 1 -15.49 28.75 14.62
N PRO A 2 -14.53 29.25 15.42
CA PRO A 2 -13.23 28.59 15.53
C PRO A 2 -13.38 27.32 16.38
N THR A 3 -13.04 26.17 15.81
CA THR A 3 -13.01 24.86 16.49
C THR A 3 -11.96 24.88 17.59
N THR A 4 -12.32 24.46 18.79
CA THR A 4 -11.40 24.47 19.95
C THR A 4 -10.30 23.40 19.78
N LEU A 5 -9.14 23.60 20.42
CA LEU A 5 -8.02 22.64 20.38
C LEU A 5 -8.44 21.23 20.85
N LEU A 6 -9.36 21.15 21.80
CA LEU A 6 -9.90 19.89 22.31
C LEU A 6 -10.73 19.15 21.26
N GLU A 7 -11.60 19.86 20.53
CA GLU A 7 -12.38 19.29 19.43
C GLU A 7 -11.49 18.83 18.27
N GLN A 8 -10.41 19.56 17.99
CA GLN A 8 -9.41 19.14 17.00
C GLN A 8 -8.71 17.86 17.44
N ASN A 9 -8.27 17.77 18.71
CA ASN A 9 -7.62 16.57 19.24
C ASN A 9 -8.54 15.36 19.30
N LEU A 10 -9.82 15.54 19.63
CA LEU A 10 -10.81 14.46 19.62
C LEU A 10 -11.12 14.00 18.18
N ALA A 11 -11.22 14.91 17.23
CA ALA A 11 -11.41 14.57 15.82
C ALA A 11 -10.19 13.84 15.24
N LEU A 12 -8.97 14.25 15.60
CA LEU A 12 -7.73 13.56 15.26
C LEU A 12 -7.68 12.15 15.87
N SER A 13 -8.03 12.01 17.15
CA SER A 13 -8.07 10.72 17.83
C SER A 13 -9.04 9.74 17.17
N GLY A 14 -10.29 10.17 16.92
CA GLY A 14 -11.28 9.33 16.25
C GLY A 14 -10.86 8.96 14.82
N PHE A 15 -10.19 9.87 14.11
CA PHE A 15 -9.65 9.58 12.78
C PHE A 15 -8.55 8.50 12.80
N TYR A 16 -7.63 8.56 13.77
CA TYR A 16 -6.56 7.55 13.91
C TYR A 16 -7.09 6.20 14.39
N GLU A 17 -8.18 6.16 15.17
CA GLU A 17 -8.85 4.89 15.51
C GLU A 17 -9.41 4.19 14.25
N GLU A 18 -10.01 4.95 13.34
CA GLU A 18 -10.55 4.41 12.08
C GLU A 18 -9.47 4.17 11.01
N ASN A 19 -8.34 4.86 11.11
CA ASN A 19 -7.26 4.79 10.14
C ASN A 19 -5.89 4.81 10.83
N PRO A 20 -5.50 3.70 11.47
CA PRO A 20 -4.37 3.71 12.38
C PRO A 20 -3.03 3.71 11.64
N LEU A 21 -3.01 3.31 10.37
CA LEU A 21 -1.80 3.32 9.56
C LEU A 21 -1.72 4.54 8.63
N ASP A 22 -0.51 5.08 8.54
CA ASP A 22 -0.09 6.02 7.51
C ASP A 22 1.03 5.41 6.67
N PHE A 23 1.28 5.98 5.49
CA PHE A 23 2.33 5.48 4.61
C PHE A 23 2.99 6.58 3.79
N LYS A 24 4.25 6.35 3.45
CA LYS A 24 5.03 7.20 2.56
C LYS A 24 5.91 6.34 1.66
N LEU A 25 5.91 6.61 0.37
CA LEU A 25 7.06 6.26 -0.46
C LEU A 25 8.10 7.35 -0.28
N ILE A 26 9.33 6.94 0.03
CA ILE A 26 10.49 7.82 0.16
C ILE A 26 11.60 7.39 -0.79
N ASP A 27 12.44 8.34 -1.17
CA ASP A 27 13.63 8.10 -1.99
C ASP A 27 14.82 7.59 -1.14
N PRO A 28 15.96 7.26 -1.75
CA PRO A 28 17.15 6.82 -1.02
C PRO A 28 17.76 7.85 -0.06
N ASP A 29 17.44 9.12 -0.22
CA ASP A 29 17.90 10.19 0.66
C ASP A 29 16.97 10.35 1.87
N GLY A 30 15.86 9.61 1.92
CA GLY A 30 14.87 9.61 3.00
C GLY A 30 13.78 10.65 2.83
N GLU A 31 13.77 11.36 1.70
CA GLU A 31 12.78 12.38 1.39
C GLU A 31 11.53 11.77 0.75
N GLU A 32 10.39 12.44 0.88
CA GLU A 32 9.16 11.98 0.25
C GLU A 32 9.33 11.84 -1.26
N LEU A 33 8.94 10.68 -1.80
CA LEU A 33 9.16 10.34 -3.19
C LEU A 33 8.33 11.26 -4.09
N LEU A 34 8.99 12.27 -4.66
CA LEU A 34 8.32 13.20 -5.56
C LEU A 34 8.13 12.61 -6.96
N TYR A 35 9.04 11.76 -7.43
CA TYR A 35 8.96 11.21 -8.78
C TYR A 35 9.63 9.85 -8.98
N ILE A 36 9.14 9.11 -9.97
CA ILE A 36 9.76 7.89 -10.48
C ILE A 36 10.36 8.20 -11.86
N VAL A 37 11.57 7.73 -12.12
CA VAL A 37 12.28 7.94 -13.39
C VAL A 37 12.29 6.70 -14.29
N ASN A 38 12.43 6.93 -15.59
CA ASN A 38 12.50 5.86 -16.61
C ASN A 38 13.93 5.66 -17.19
N ASN A 39 14.94 6.38 -16.70
CA ASN A 39 16.25 6.50 -17.35
C ASN A 39 17.36 5.56 -16.80
N SER A 40 17.06 4.68 -15.84
CA SER A 40 18.00 3.73 -15.26
C SER A 40 17.71 2.28 -15.66
N PHE A 41 18.76 1.47 -15.78
CA PHE A 41 18.71 0.01 -15.76
C PHE A 41 19.85 -0.51 -14.86
N PRO A 42 19.57 -1.23 -13.76
CA PRO A 42 18.23 -1.54 -13.24
C PRO A 42 17.42 -0.28 -12.83
N GLY A 43 16.12 -0.44 -12.54
CA GLY A 43 15.28 0.65 -12.02
C GLY A 43 15.76 1.17 -10.65
N THR A 44 15.11 2.20 -10.11
CA THR A 44 15.48 2.80 -8.83
C THR A 44 14.92 2.02 -7.64
N THR A 45 15.61 2.08 -6.51
CA THR A 45 15.06 1.62 -5.23
C THR A 45 14.35 2.77 -4.55
N HIS A 46 13.14 2.50 -4.06
CA HIS A 46 12.38 3.40 -3.19
C HIS A 46 12.02 2.64 -1.92
N TYR A 47 11.68 3.35 -0.86
CA TYR A 47 11.34 2.74 0.40
C TYR A 47 9.88 3.03 0.73
N LEU A 48 9.10 1.98 0.99
CA LEU A 48 7.77 2.10 1.54
C LEU A 48 7.87 2.15 3.06
N LEU A 49 7.55 3.31 3.61
CA LEU A 49 7.34 3.52 5.03
C LEU A 49 5.87 3.26 5.36
N ILE A 50 5.60 2.43 6.37
CA ILE A 50 4.26 2.24 6.95
C ILE A 50 4.37 2.51 8.43
N GLU A 51 3.57 3.42 8.96
CA GLU A 51 3.63 3.91 10.34
C GLU A 51 2.31 3.62 11.03
N ASN A 52 2.36 3.04 12.23
CA ASN A 52 1.22 3.01 13.13
C ASN A 52 1.20 4.29 13.96
N ASN A 53 0.14 5.07 13.82
CA ASN A 53 -0.02 6.36 14.51
C ASN A 53 -0.92 6.26 15.76
N THR A 54 -1.17 5.05 16.26
CA THR A 54 -1.92 4.83 17.49
C THR A 54 -1.04 4.32 18.62
N ASP A 55 -1.55 4.45 19.84
CA ASP A 55 -0.96 3.88 21.06
C ASP A 55 -1.25 2.38 21.22
N ASP A 56 -2.00 1.79 20.29
CA ASP A 56 -2.39 0.39 20.29
C ASP A 56 -1.68 -0.40 19.18
N GLU A 57 -1.56 -1.71 19.37
CA GLU A 57 -1.03 -2.60 18.32
C GLU A 57 -2.05 -2.73 17.17
N VAL A 58 -1.59 -2.52 15.94
CA VAL A 58 -2.40 -2.76 14.74
C VAL A 58 -2.13 -4.13 14.19
N VAL A 59 -3.17 -4.94 14.07
CA VAL A 59 -3.09 -6.31 13.56
C VAL A 59 -3.67 -6.34 12.16
N ILE A 60 -2.88 -6.78 11.18
CA ILE A 60 -3.33 -6.93 9.80
C ILE A 60 -4.07 -8.28 9.66
N LYS A 61 -5.06 -8.31 8.77
CA LYS A 61 -5.84 -9.51 8.45
C LYS A 61 -4.94 -10.71 8.13
N GLU A 62 -5.33 -11.88 8.63
CA GLU A 62 -4.69 -13.15 8.30
C GLU A 62 -5.01 -13.58 6.86
N LEU A 63 -4.03 -14.20 6.22
CA LEU A 63 -4.14 -14.74 4.87
C LEU A 63 -5.02 -15.99 4.84
N VAL A 64 -5.76 -16.17 3.75
CA VAL A 64 -6.54 -17.39 3.54
C VAL A 64 -5.59 -18.52 3.14
N LYS A 65 -5.44 -19.51 4.02
CA LYS A 65 -4.65 -20.72 3.75
C LYS A 65 -5.59 -21.87 3.43
N GLU A 66 -5.26 -22.66 2.40
CA GLU A 66 -5.87 -23.98 2.27
C GLU A 66 -5.41 -24.87 3.41
N THR A 67 -6.32 -25.67 3.96
CA THR A 67 -6.02 -26.61 5.05
C THR A 67 -4.85 -27.52 4.65
N GLY A 68 -3.78 -27.51 5.45
CA GLY A 68 -2.57 -28.30 5.21
C GLY A 68 -1.50 -27.61 4.35
N SER A 69 -1.70 -26.36 3.91
CA SER A 69 -0.66 -25.56 3.24
C SER A 69 0.26 -24.87 4.25
N PHE A 70 1.56 -24.81 3.94
CA PHE A 70 2.51 -24.03 4.75
C PHE A 70 2.47 -22.55 4.35
N LEU A 71 2.75 -21.65 5.30
CA LEU A 71 2.91 -20.21 5.04
C LEU A 71 3.91 -19.93 3.90
N ALA A 72 4.97 -20.74 3.83
CA ALA A 72 6.00 -20.64 2.79
C ALA A 72 5.45 -20.89 1.37
N ASP A 73 4.29 -21.53 1.23
CA ASP A 73 3.66 -21.86 -0.04
C ASP A 73 2.73 -20.75 -0.55
N ILE A 74 2.30 -19.84 0.34
CA ILE A 74 1.45 -18.71 -0.05
C ILE A 74 2.23 -17.77 -0.97
N ARG A 75 1.60 -17.43 -2.10
CA ARG A 75 2.15 -16.50 -3.08
C ARG A 75 1.39 -15.17 -3.00
N PRO A 76 2.08 -14.02 -3.04
CA PRO A 76 1.41 -12.73 -3.11
C PRO A 76 0.49 -12.67 -4.33
N GLY A 77 -0.64 -12.00 -4.19
CA GLY A 77 -1.60 -11.77 -5.28
C GLY A 77 -2.87 -11.09 -4.78
N LYS A 78 -3.81 -10.84 -5.70
CA LYS A 78 -5.07 -10.12 -5.41
C LYS A 78 -5.91 -10.70 -4.27
N ASP A 79 -5.75 -11.99 -3.98
CA ASP A 79 -6.52 -12.68 -2.93
C ASP A 79 -5.68 -12.91 -1.67
N ASN A 80 -4.35 -12.70 -1.74
CA ASN A 80 -3.39 -13.00 -0.67
C ASN A 80 -2.33 -11.90 -0.60
N TYR A 81 -2.59 -10.88 0.22
CA TYR A 81 -1.69 -9.78 0.49
C TYR A 81 -1.95 -9.21 1.89
N HIS A 82 -0.93 -8.59 2.48
CA HIS A 82 -1.09 -7.77 3.68
C HIS A 82 -1.26 -6.29 3.30
N PHE A 83 -0.51 -5.87 2.28
CA PHE A 83 -0.58 -4.53 1.71
C PHE A 83 -0.65 -4.59 0.20
N GLU A 84 -1.46 -3.73 -0.40
CA GLU A 84 -1.45 -3.46 -1.83
C GLU A 84 -1.04 -2.01 -2.06
N LEU A 85 0.06 -1.79 -2.78
CA LEU A 85 0.37 -0.48 -3.35
C LEU A 85 -0.21 -0.39 -4.75
N ARG A 86 -1.24 0.43 -4.94
CA ARG A 86 -1.91 0.60 -6.23
C ARG A 86 -1.47 1.90 -6.89
N PHE A 87 -0.97 1.78 -8.10
CA PHE A 87 -0.52 2.86 -8.95
C PHE A 87 -1.51 3.08 -10.09
N ARG A 88 -1.78 4.36 -10.38
CA ARG A 88 -2.60 4.72 -11.55
C ARG A 88 -2.00 4.21 -12.86
N PRO A 89 -2.84 3.98 -13.89
CA PRO A 89 -2.35 3.58 -15.21
C PRO A 89 -1.24 4.48 -15.73
N GLY A 90 -0.20 3.87 -16.33
CA GLY A 90 0.94 4.60 -16.91
C GLY A 90 1.98 5.12 -15.90
N THR A 91 1.75 4.97 -14.60
CA THR A 91 2.71 5.38 -13.56
C THR A 91 3.98 4.52 -13.59
N LEU A 92 3.80 3.19 -13.54
CA LEU A 92 4.90 2.22 -13.60
C LEU A 92 5.03 1.61 -14.99
N SER A 93 6.24 1.20 -15.36
CA SER A 93 6.50 0.53 -16.63
C SER A 93 5.98 -0.91 -16.63
N PHE A 94 4.97 -1.16 -17.46
CA PHE A 94 4.45 -2.52 -17.66
C PHE A 94 5.52 -3.48 -18.24
N GLY A 95 6.46 -2.98 -19.05
CA GLY A 95 7.56 -3.80 -19.55
C GLY A 95 8.60 -4.15 -18.47
N HIS A 96 8.57 -3.48 -17.32
CA HIS A 96 9.59 -3.60 -16.27
C HIS A 96 9.05 -4.14 -14.95
N PHE A 97 7.73 -4.15 -14.69
CA PHE A 97 7.23 -4.51 -13.36
C PHE A 97 7.65 -5.90 -12.91
N GLY A 98 7.84 -6.88 -13.81
CA GLY A 98 8.32 -8.23 -13.45
C GLY A 98 9.72 -8.27 -12.81
N TRP A 99 10.47 -7.17 -12.87
CA TRP A 99 11.77 -7.00 -12.23
C TRP A 99 11.67 -6.37 -10.84
N ILE A 100 10.49 -5.84 -10.47
CA ILE A 100 10.25 -5.23 -9.17
C ILE A 100 10.34 -6.32 -8.10
N THR A 101 11.19 -6.06 -7.12
CA THR A 101 11.42 -6.96 -5.98
C THR A 101 11.34 -6.19 -4.67
N VAL A 102 11.22 -6.90 -3.55
CA VAL A 102 11.29 -6.32 -2.22
C VAL A 102 12.58 -6.80 -1.56
N GLY A 103 13.42 -5.86 -1.11
CA GLY A 103 14.75 -6.14 -0.56
C GLY A 103 14.73 -6.61 0.89
N ASN A 104 13.72 -7.41 1.28
CA ASN A 104 13.57 -7.96 2.62
C ASN A 104 13.13 -9.44 2.51
N ALA A 105 13.85 -10.35 3.18
CA ALA A 105 13.62 -11.79 3.08
C ALA A 105 12.26 -12.23 3.66
N ASP A 106 11.72 -11.45 4.60
CA ASP A 106 10.43 -11.71 5.24
C ASP A 106 9.27 -11.19 4.40
N TRP A 107 9.54 -10.62 3.24
CA TRP A 107 8.52 -10.07 2.35
C TRP A 107 8.61 -10.68 0.97
N ARG A 108 7.45 -10.91 0.37
CA ARG A 108 7.31 -11.22 -1.05
C ARG A 108 6.47 -10.15 -1.70
N ILE A 109 6.75 -9.90 -2.97
CA ILE A 109 6.01 -8.95 -3.80
C ILE A 109 5.57 -9.63 -5.09
N LYS A 110 4.33 -9.40 -5.50
CA LYS A 110 3.86 -9.73 -6.84
C LYS A 110 3.18 -8.51 -7.44
N PRO A 111 3.76 -7.92 -8.49
CA PRO A 111 3.05 -6.90 -9.22
C PRO A 111 1.98 -7.52 -10.12
N TRP A 112 0.93 -6.76 -10.38
CA TRP A 112 -0.23 -7.16 -11.15
C TRP A 112 -0.74 -5.97 -11.95
N ARG A 113 -1.16 -6.20 -13.18
CA ARG A 113 -1.85 -5.19 -13.98
C ARG A 113 -3.33 -5.52 -14.05
N TRP A 114 -4.16 -4.54 -13.74
CA TRP A 114 -5.60 -4.62 -13.87
C TRP A 114 -6.00 -4.29 -15.30
N ASP A 115 -6.60 -5.23 -16.02
CA ASP A 115 -7.09 -5.02 -17.38
C ASP A 115 -8.48 -5.64 -17.57
N GLY A 116 -9.20 -5.18 -18.60
CA GLY A 116 -10.46 -5.77 -19.05
C GLY A 116 -11.54 -5.86 -17.96
N GLN A 117 -12.30 -6.95 -17.98
CA GLN A 117 -13.42 -7.17 -17.06
C GLN A 117 -12.97 -7.25 -15.59
N ALA A 118 -11.81 -7.83 -15.32
CA ALA A 118 -11.28 -7.95 -13.96
C ALA A 118 -11.04 -6.58 -13.30
N ALA A 119 -10.63 -5.57 -14.08
CA ALA A 119 -10.51 -4.19 -13.59
C ALA A 119 -11.89 -3.58 -13.28
N ILE A 120 -12.86 -3.79 -14.17
CA ILE A 120 -14.24 -3.28 -14.02
C ILE A 120 -14.91 -3.87 -12.78
N ASP A 121 -14.83 -5.19 -12.61
CA ASP A 121 -15.43 -5.91 -11.47
C ASP A 121 -14.86 -5.44 -10.13
N ALA A 122 -13.58 -5.06 -10.11
CA ALA A 122 -12.90 -4.54 -8.93
C ALA A 122 -13.10 -3.03 -8.72
N GLY A 123 -13.80 -2.32 -9.62
CA GLY A 123 -13.94 -0.87 -9.59
C GLY A 123 -12.63 -0.12 -9.82
N ILE A 124 -11.67 -0.75 -10.50
CA ILE A 124 -10.32 -0.24 -10.75
C ILE A 124 -10.21 0.25 -12.19
N VAL A 125 -9.49 1.36 -12.40
CA VAL A 125 -9.23 1.88 -13.74
C VAL A 125 -8.35 0.89 -14.53
N PRO A 126 -8.78 0.43 -15.72
CA PRO A 126 -7.94 -0.44 -16.55
C PRO A 126 -6.57 0.15 -16.84
N GLY A 127 -5.54 -0.69 -16.82
CA GLY A 127 -4.14 -0.32 -16.91
C GLY A 127 -3.48 0.02 -15.56
N ALA A 128 -4.22 0.09 -14.45
CA ALA A 128 -3.64 0.29 -13.13
C ALA A 128 -2.70 -0.87 -12.76
N ILE A 129 -1.65 -0.57 -12.00
CA ILE A 129 -0.67 -1.55 -11.56
C ILE A 129 -0.70 -1.63 -10.04
N SER A 130 -0.86 -2.82 -9.50
CA SER A 130 -0.80 -3.08 -8.06
C SER A 130 0.45 -3.87 -7.72
N LEU A 131 1.09 -3.53 -6.61
CA LEU A 131 2.15 -4.31 -5.99
C LEU A 131 1.54 -4.98 -4.75
N PHE A 132 1.32 -6.29 -4.80
CA PHE A 132 0.83 -7.05 -3.66
C PHE A 132 2.00 -7.48 -2.79
N LEU A 133 2.07 -6.96 -1.56
CA LEU A 133 3.11 -7.26 -0.57
C LEU A 133 2.60 -8.27 0.46
N LEU A 134 3.39 -9.29 0.69
CA LEU A 134 3.07 -10.42 1.55
C LEU A 134 4.19 -10.65 2.56
N TYR A 135 3.91 -10.45 3.84
CA TYR A 135 4.80 -10.84 4.93
C TYR A 135 4.79 -12.35 5.15
N ILE A 136 5.98 -12.94 5.35
CA ILE A 136 6.24 -14.38 5.39
C ILE A 136 7.36 -14.79 6.39
N ASP A 137 7.53 -14.09 7.52
CA ASP A 137 8.52 -14.38 8.58
C ASP A 137 8.19 -15.65 9.41
N GLY A 138 7.50 -16.65 8.82
CA GLY A 138 7.02 -17.83 9.53
C GLY A 138 5.98 -17.59 10.64
N ARG A 139 5.71 -16.32 11.00
CA ARG A 139 4.62 -15.91 11.86
C ARG A 139 3.34 -15.86 11.05
N GLU A 140 2.26 -16.38 11.61
CA GLU A 140 0.91 -16.30 11.00
C GLU A 140 0.33 -14.89 11.11
N ARG A 141 0.96 -14.01 11.90
CA ARG A 141 0.50 -12.67 12.28
C ARG A 141 1.45 -11.60 11.76
N LEU A 142 0.90 -10.64 11.04
CA LEU A 142 1.53 -9.33 10.88
C LEU A 142 0.90 -8.36 11.89
N ALA A 143 1.70 -7.92 12.86
CA ALA A 143 1.31 -6.91 13.83
C ALA A 143 2.32 -5.75 13.83
N ILE A 144 1.79 -4.53 13.87
CA ILE A 144 2.54 -3.29 13.93
C ILE A 144 2.44 -2.77 15.37
N PRO A 145 3.56 -2.66 16.10
CA PRO A 145 3.51 -2.22 17.49
C PRO A 145 3.01 -0.77 17.58
N PRO A 146 2.56 -0.33 18.76
CA PRO A 146 2.24 1.07 19.02
C PRO A 146 3.35 2.00 18.56
N LEU A 147 3.00 3.05 17.81
CA LEU A 147 3.96 4.02 17.27
C LEU A 147 5.09 3.36 16.42
N GLY A 148 4.84 2.15 15.93
CA GLY A 148 5.80 1.34 15.20
C GLY A 148 5.86 1.69 13.71
N THR A 149 7.03 1.45 13.12
CA THR A 149 7.29 1.74 11.70
C THR A 149 7.89 0.53 11.00
N PHE A 150 7.45 0.27 9.76
CA PHE A 150 8.08 -0.65 8.83
C PHE A 150 8.66 0.10 7.64
N ILE A 151 9.85 -0.31 7.22
CA ILE A 151 10.52 0.18 6.01
C ILE A 151 10.72 -1.00 5.06
N LEU A 152 10.10 -0.94 3.89
CA LEU A 152 10.23 -1.96 2.86
C LEU A 152 10.95 -1.39 1.63
N PRO A 153 12.18 -1.81 1.33
CA PRO A 153 12.86 -1.41 0.10
C PRO A 153 12.19 -2.08 -1.11
N ILE A 154 11.56 -1.28 -1.97
CA ILE A 154 11.00 -1.69 -3.25
C ILE A 154 12.02 -1.39 -4.34
N GLN A 155 12.58 -2.43 -4.92
CA GLN A 155 13.71 -2.36 -5.84
C GLN A 155 13.25 -2.43 -7.29
N ASN A 156 14.07 -1.89 -8.20
CA ASN A 156 13.85 -1.91 -9.65
C ASN A 156 12.53 -1.25 -10.09
N VAL A 157 12.11 -0.20 -9.39
CA VAL A 157 10.93 0.58 -9.77
C VAL A 157 11.28 1.49 -10.94
N LYS A 158 10.40 1.56 -11.93
CA LYS A 158 10.63 2.33 -13.16
C LYS A 158 9.34 2.94 -13.67
N ALA A 159 9.42 4.20 -14.10
CA ALA A 159 8.27 4.92 -14.64
C ALA A 159 7.83 4.39 -16.00
N GLY A 160 6.53 4.45 -16.27
CA GLY A 160 5.96 4.01 -17.56
C GLY A 160 6.42 4.85 -18.76
N PRO A 161 6.48 4.26 -19.97
CA PRO A 161 6.91 4.95 -21.19
C PRO A 161 5.92 6.03 -21.66
N ASP A 162 4.68 5.99 -21.21
CA ASP A 162 3.66 7.02 -21.46
C ASP A 162 3.77 8.21 -20.49
N GLY A 163 4.72 8.12 -19.55
CA GLY A 163 5.03 9.18 -18.59
C GLY A 163 3.85 9.60 -17.74
N GLY A 164 3.50 8.71 -16.80
CA GLY A 164 2.43 8.85 -15.80
C GLY A 164 1.87 10.27 -15.70
N SER A 165 0.56 10.39 -15.94
CA SER A 165 -0.12 11.67 -15.98
C SER A 165 0.32 12.58 -14.83
N ARG A 166 0.51 13.88 -15.13
CA ARG A 166 0.72 14.94 -14.12
C ARG A 166 -0.19 14.68 -12.89
N GLY A 167 0.38 14.58 -11.70
CA GLY A 167 -0.38 14.24 -10.48
C GLY A 167 -0.80 12.78 -10.37
N SER A 168 0.10 11.85 -10.71
CA SER A 168 -0.09 10.42 -10.46
C SER A 168 -0.29 10.17 -8.97
N ARG A 169 -0.92 9.04 -8.63
CA ARG A 169 -1.22 8.71 -7.24
C ARG A 169 -0.83 7.28 -6.97
N VAL A 170 -0.31 7.06 -5.77
CA VAL A 170 -0.15 5.74 -5.18
C VAL A 170 -1.14 5.64 -4.02
N GLU A 171 -1.75 4.48 -3.89
CA GLU A 171 -2.68 4.18 -2.83
C GLU A 171 -2.16 2.97 -2.05
N LEU A 172 -2.19 3.04 -0.73
CA LEU A 172 -2.00 1.88 0.14
C LEU A 172 -3.37 1.33 0.53
N HIS A 173 -3.61 0.06 0.21
CA HIS A 173 -4.81 -0.68 0.58
C HIS A 173 -4.42 -1.80 1.56
N TYR A 174 -5.20 -1.97 2.63
CA TYR A 174 -5.01 -3.03 3.64
C TYR A 174 -6.29 -3.33 4.40
N GLU A 175 -6.34 -4.50 5.02
CA GLU A 175 -7.43 -4.89 5.92
C GLU A 175 -6.88 -5.18 7.31
N MET A 176 -7.54 -4.68 8.34
CA MET A 176 -7.21 -5.03 9.72
C MET A 176 -7.90 -6.32 10.14
N ALA A 177 -7.31 -7.02 11.11
CA ALA A 177 -7.97 -8.15 11.75
C ALA A 177 -9.26 -7.68 12.47
N PRO A 178 -10.33 -8.49 12.44
CA PRO A 178 -11.60 -8.15 13.05
C PRO A 178 -11.46 -7.99 14.57
N LEU A 179 -12.31 -7.14 15.15
CA LEU A 179 -12.41 -7.00 16.60
C LEU A 179 -13.16 -8.20 17.21
N ASP A 180 -12.64 -8.72 18.30
CA ASP A 180 -13.36 -9.62 19.19
C ASP A 180 -14.49 -8.83 19.88
N PRO A 181 -15.76 -9.23 19.72
CA PRO A 181 -16.88 -8.52 20.32
C PRO A 181 -16.93 -8.65 21.86
N VAL A 182 -16.21 -9.61 22.45
CA VAL A 182 -16.17 -9.86 23.90
C VAL A 182 -15.00 -9.13 24.55
N THR A 183 -13.81 -9.21 23.95
CA THR A 183 -12.60 -8.62 24.54
C THR A 183 -12.27 -7.23 24.01
N GLY A 184 -12.90 -6.81 22.90
CA GLY A 184 -12.58 -5.56 22.21
C GLY A 184 -11.19 -5.55 21.56
N LYS A 185 -10.45 -6.66 21.62
CA LYS A 185 -9.12 -6.79 21.02
C LYS A 185 -9.23 -7.33 19.60
N ARG A 186 -8.31 -6.94 18.72
CA ARG A 186 -8.25 -7.49 17.37
C ARG A 186 -7.86 -8.97 17.43
N PHE A 187 -8.76 -9.85 16.98
CA PHE A 187 -8.62 -11.30 17.06
C PHE A 187 -8.09 -11.86 15.73
N MET A 188 -7.21 -12.85 15.82
CA MET A 188 -6.88 -13.75 14.72
C MET A 188 -7.48 -15.11 15.04
N LEU A 189 -8.55 -15.51 14.36
CA LEU A 189 -9.02 -16.90 14.40
C LEU A 189 -8.96 -17.48 13.01
N PRO A 190 -8.47 -18.73 12.85
CA PRO A 190 -9.11 -19.60 11.87
C PRO A 190 -10.57 -19.70 12.32
N GLN A 191 -11.49 -19.16 11.53
CA GLN A 191 -12.91 -19.28 11.85
C GLN A 191 -13.25 -20.76 12.01
N PRO A 192 -13.89 -21.17 13.12
CA PRO A 192 -14.62 -22.42 13.13
C PRO A 192 -15.59 -22.38 11.96
N THR A 193 -15.63 -23.44 11.14
CA THR A 193 -16.39 -23.53 9.87
C THR A 193 -17.90 -23.25 10.00
N ASP A 194 -18.42 -23.11 11.22
CA ASP A 194 -19.83 -22.94 11.53
C ASP A 194 -20.18 -21.59 12.21
N GLN A 195 -19.24 -20.64 12.34
CA GLN A 195 -19.57 -19.28 12.78
C GLN A 195 -19.52 -18.28 11.62
N PRO A 196 -20.56 -17.45 11.43
CA PRO A 196 -20.52 -16.41 10.41
C PRO A 196 -19.35 -15.47 10.68
N VAL A 197 -18.53 -15.22 9.65
CA VAL A 197 -17.53 -14.14 9.61
C VAL A 197 -18.19 -12.90 10.21
N PRO A 198 -17.64 -12.28 11.28
CA PRO A 198 -18.17 -11.02 11.76
C PRO A 198 -18.16 -10.04 10.58
N ALA A 199 -19.33 -9.54 10.20
CA ALA A 199 -19.43 -8.51 9.18
C ALA A 199 -18.63 -7.30 9.66
N GLY A 200 -17.50 -7.00 9.01
CA GLY A 200 -16.63 -5.91 9.44
C GLY A 200 -15.19 -5.93 8.94
N ALA A 201 -14.82 -6.76 7.96
CA ALA A 201 -13.54 -6.58 7.26
C ALA A 201 -13.63 -5.30 6.41
N THR A 202 -13.30 -4.17 7.01
CA THR A 202 -13.24 -2.87 6.34
C THR A 202 -11.91 -2.81 5.58
N LEU A 203 -11.99 -2.56 4.27
CA LEU A 203 -10.82 -2.22 3.47
C LEU A 203 -10.43 -0.78 3.80
N HIS A 204 -9.24 -0.60 4.37
CA HIS A 204 -8.67 0.71 4.62
C HIS A 204 -7.86 1.15 3.41
N HIS A 205 -7.96 2.44 3.09
CA HIS A 205 -7.29 3.06 1.95
C HIS A 205 -6.65 4.38 2.37
N ARG A 206 -5.37 4.55 2.01
CA ARG A 206 -4.62 5.80 2.12
C ARG A 206 -4.08 6.19 0.75
N GLN A 207 -3.94 7.48 0.46
CA GLN A 207 -3.48 7.97 -0.85
C GLN A 207 -2.34 8.98 -0.69
N GLN A 208 -1.25 8.76 -1.41
CA GLN A 208 -0.14 9.70 -1.57
C GLN A 208 -0.08 10.15 -3.04
N ARG A 209 0.25 11.43 -3.28
CA ARG A 209 0.43 11.96 -4.64
C ARG A 209 1.89 11.84 -5.05
N LEU A 210 2.12 11.41 -6.30
CA LEU A 210 3.43 11.28 -6.92
C LEU A 210 3.45 12.06 -8.23
N ASN A 211 4.57 12.68 -8.56
CA ASN A 211 4.86 13.05 -9.94
C ASN A 211 5.51 11.86 -10.66
N VAL A 212 5.46 11.82 -11.98
CA VAL A 212 6.16 10.79 -12.77
C VAL A 212 6.97 11.52 -13.82
N LEU A 213 8.28 11.32 -13.80
CA LEU A 213 9.19 11.96 -14.74
C LEU A 213 9.60 10.94 -15.80
N ASN A 214 9.03 11.10 -16.99
CA ASN A 214 9.41 10.33 -18.16
C ASN A 214 10.29 11.16 -19.08
N ASN A 215 11.52 10.69 -19.25
CA ASN A 215 12.52 11.36 -20.08
C ASN A 215 12.46 10.92 -21.56
N GLN A 216 11.44 10.15 -21.98
CA GLN A 216 11.31 9.65 -23.36
C GLN A 216 10.35 10.46 -24.26
N GLY A 217 9.65 11.47 -23.73
CA GLY A 217 8.72 12.30 -24.50
C GLY A 217 9.24 13.71 -24.81
N GLY A 218 9.83 13.89 -26.00
CA GLY A 218 9.96 15.18 -26.71
C GLY A 218 10.84 16.28 -26.09
N ARG A 219 11.81 16.80 -26.83
CA ARG A 219 12.74 17.89 -26.46
C ARG A 219 12.11 19.21 -25.96
N ASN A 220 10.79 19.33 -25.82
CA ASN A 220 10.07 20.54 -25.43
C ASN A 220 8.81 20.23 -24.60
N LEU A 221 8.97 19.90 -23.31
CA LEU A 221 7.88 20.06 -22.35
C LEU A 221 8.24 21.24 -21.43
N PRO A 222 7.41 22.30 -21.35
CA PRO A 222 7.61 23.31 -20.32
C PRO A 222 7.46 22.64 -18.95
N MET A 223 8.53 22.70 -18.17
CA MET A 223 8.55 22.35 -16.76
C MET A 223 7.65 23.34 -16.04
N ASP A 224 6.55 22.85 -15.48
CA ASP A 224 5.69 23.64 -14.59
C ASP A 224 5.49 22.81 -13.33
N ALA A 225 6.32 23.10 -12.32
CA ALA A 225 6.26 22.47 -11.01
C ALA A 225 5.31 23.29 -10.14
N SER A 226 4.06 22.86 -10.03
CA SER A 226 3.13 23.42 -9.06
C SER A 226 3.14 22.58 -7.78
N PHE A 227 3.59 23.19 -6.70
CA PHE A 227 3.49 22.63 -5.35
C PHE A 227 2.07 22.85 -4.84
N VAL A 228 1.34 21.77 -4.61
CA VAL A 228 0.11 21.81 -3.83
C VAL A 228 0.30 20.89 -2.64
N SER A 229 0.64 21.46 -1.49
CA SER A 229 0.63 20.72 -0.23
C SER A 229 -0.82 20.43 0.15
N SER A 230 -1.16 19.15 0.28
CA SER A 230 -1.85 18.60 1.46
C SER A 230 -2.26 17.16 1.17
N ASN A 231 -2.02 16.30 2.17
CA ASN A 231 -2.85 15.12 2.39
C ASN A 231 -4.29 15.53 2.19
N THR A 232 -4.95 15.00 1.17
CA THR A 232 -6.38 15.27 0.98
C THR A 232 -7.11 14.29 1.87
N ILE A 233 -7.74 14.82 2.93
CA ILE A 233 -8.73 14.13 3.77
C ILE A 233 -9.92 13.74 2.90
#